data_AF-A0ABD1PHE5-F1
#
_entry.id   AF-A0ABD1PHE5-F1
#
_cell.length_a   1.000
_cell.length_b   1.000
_cell.length_c   1.000
_cell.angle_alpha   90.00
_cell.angle_beta   90.00
_cell.angle_gamma   90.00
#
_symmetry.space_group_name_H-M   'P 1'
#
loop_
_entity.id
_entity.type
_entity.pdbx_description
1 polymer ?
#
loop_
_entity_poly.entity_id
_entity_poly.type
_entity_poly.pdbx_seq_one_letter_code
_entity_poly.pdbx_strand_id
1 'polypeptide(L)'
;MENILVKTEDGIKVRTDHGEELLADVVLFATGRAPNTKRLNLEAVGVELDKIGAVKVDEYSQTNIPSIWAIGDATNRMNLTPVALMEGGYFANFVNLWRCYNLYLVLLHSILPLSVVGLSEEQATEQANGDVLVFTSTFNPMKNTISGYVDWTIIVCARIN
;
A
#
# COMPACT_ATOMS: atom_id res chain seq x y z
N MET A 1 -27.38 -18.29 -5.20
CA MET A 1 -25.96 -17.96 -5.00
C MET A 1 -25.29 -19.23 -4.55
N GLU A 2 -24.50 -19.85 -5.43
CA GLU A 2 -23.71 -21.03 -5.05
C GLU A 2 -22.56 -20.59 -4.14
N ASN A 3 -22.28 -21.40 -3.12
CA ASN A 3 -21.24 -21.11 -2.15
C ASN A 3 -19.86 -21.26 -2.81
N ILE A 4 -19.10 -20.17 -2.84
CA ILE A 4 -17.72 -20.11 -3.36
C ILE A 4 -16.75 -20.94 -2.50
N LEU A 5 -17.11 -21.17 -1.24
CA LEU A 5 -16.39 -22.00 -0.29
C LEU A 5 -17.33 -23.06 0.29
N VAL A 6 -16.91 -24.32 0.24
CA VAL A 6 -17.65 -25.44 0.84
C VAL A 6 -16.69 -26.20 1.74
N LYS A 7 -17.03 -26.33 3.03
CA LYS A 7 -16.28 -27.16 3.96
C LYS A 7 -16.64 -28.64 3.73
N THR A 8 -15.63 -29.48 3.55
CA THR A 8 -15.73 -30.93 3.36
C THR A 8 -14.97 -31.67 4.47
N GLU A 9 -14.98 -33.01 4.46
CA GLU A 9 -14.17 -33.81 5.38
C GLU A 9 -12.66 -33.66 5.10
N ASP A 10 -12.30 -33.47 3.83
CA ASP A 10 -10.91 -33.36 3.36
C ASP A 10 -10.37 -31.92 3.32
N GLY A 11 -11.15 -30.92 3.77
CA GLY A 11 -10.72 -29.51 3.82
C GLY A 11 -11.78 -28.51 3.36
N ILE A 12 -11.33 -27.46 2.68
CA ILE A 12 -12.18 -26.40 2.11
C ILE A 12 -12.07 -26.49 0.59
N LYS A 13 -13.21 -26.77 -0.05
CA LYS A 13 -13.36 -26.71 -1.50
C LYS A 13 -13.64 -25.27 -1.91
N VAL A 14 -12.76 -24.71 -2.73
CA VAL A 14 -12.82 -23.35 -3.25
C VAL A 14 -13.18 -23.42 -4.72
N ARG A 15 -14.20 -22.67 -5.14
CA ARG A 15 -14.53 -22.52 -6.56
C ARG A 15 -14.06 -21.18 -7.07
N THR A 16 -13.20 -21.17 -8.08
CA THR A 16 -12.74 -19.94 -8.73
C THR A 16 -13.83 -19.36 -9.64
N ASP A 17 -13.71 -18.09 -9.97
CA ASP A 17 -14.54 -17.41 -10.98
C ASP A 17 -14.31 -17.96 -12.41
N HIS A 18 -13.22 -18.69 -12.62
CA HIS A 18 -12.95 -19.47 -13.83
C HIS A 18 -13.56 -20.88 -13.83
N GLY A 19 -14.29 -21.26 -12.78
CA GLY A 19 -14.97 -22.55 -12.67
C GLY A 19 -14.08 -23.72 -12.20
N GLU A 20 -12.85 -23.44 -11.81
CA GLU A 20 -11.95 -24.44 -11.24
C GLU A 20 -12.31 -24.72 -9.79
N GLU A 21 -12.05 -25.96 -9.35
CA GLU A 21 -12.25 -26.37 -7.96
C GLU A 21 -10.90 -26.74 -7.34
N LEU A 22 -10.57 -26.07 -6.24
CA LEU A 22 -9.33 -26.28 -5.48
C LEU A 22 -9.69 -26.83 -4.10
N LEU A 23 -8.92 -27.78 -3.59
CA LEU A 23 -9.03 -28.27 -2.21
C LEU A 23 -7.87 -27.72 -1.39
N ALA A 24 -8.16 -27.10 -0.25
CA ALA A 24 -7.15 -26.53 0.64
C ALA A 24 -7.56 -26.70 2.11
N ASP A 25 -6.59 -26.88 3.01
CA ASP A 25 -6.85 -26.92 4.45
C ASP A 25 -7.27 -25.54 4.99
N VAL A 26 -6.71 -24.48 4.42
CA VAL A 26 -6.90 -23.09 4.85
C VAL A 26 -7.02 -22.18 3.64
N VAL A 27 -7.95 -21.22 3.72
CA VAL A 27 -8.13 -20.16 2.73
C VAL A 27 -7.88 -18.81 3.40
N LEU A 28 -6.86 -18.09 2.93
CA LEU A 28 -6.49 -16.76 3.42
C LEU A 28 -7.00 -15.68 2.45
N PHE A 29 -7.80 -14.75 2.96
CA PHE A 29 -8.22 -13.56 2.21
C PHE A 29 -7.30 -12.39 2.53
N ALA A 30 -6.48 -11.99 1.55
CA ALA A 30 -5.62 -10.81 1.61
C ALA A 30 -6.03 -9.76 0.57
N THR A 31 -7.34 -9.55 0.38
CA THR A 31 -7.91 -8.73 -0.70
C THR A 31 -7.87 -7.21 -0.44
N GLY A 32 -7.42 -6.80 0.75
CA GLY A 32 -7.31 -5.38 1.12
C GLY A 32 -7.67 -5.11 2.57
N ARG A 33 -7.68 -3.82 2.92
CA ARG A 33 -8.03 -3.31 4.25
C ARG A 33 -9.06 -2.19 4.10
N ALA A 34 -9.95 -2.07 5.08
CA ALA A 34 -10.88 -0.95 5.18
C ALA A 34 -10.48 -0.05 6.36
N PRO A 35 -10.64 1.28 6.25
CA PRO A 35 -10.43 2.20 7.36
C PRO A 35 -11.32 1.84 8.57
N ASN A 36 -10.75 1.89 9.77
CA ASN A 36 -11.46 1.54 11.02
C ASN A 36 -12.20 2.76 11.61
N THR A 37 -13.13 3.33 10.84
CA THR A 37 -13.85 4.57 11.21
C THR A 37 -15.31 4.34 11.61
N LYS A 38 -15.91 3.20 11.22
CA LYS A 38 -17.36 2.92 11.37
C LYS A 38 -17.90 3.05 12.79
N ARG A 39 -17.08 2.76 13.80
CA ARG A 39 -17.48 2.76 15.22
C ARG A 39 -17.19 4.08 15.94
N LEU A 40 -16.65 5.08 15.23
CA LEU A 40 -16.25 6.36 15.81
C LEU A 40 -17.36 7.41 15.82
N ASN A 41 -18.52 7.12 15.22
CA ASN A 41 -19.66 8.04 15.14
C ASN A 41 -19.28 9.44 14.59
N LEU A 42 -18.40 9.46 13.58
CA LEU A 42 -17.84 10.69 13.02
C LEU A 42 -18.89 11.60 12.36
N GLU A 43 -19.99 11.02 11.89
CA GLU A 43 -21.13 11.76 11.35
C GLU A 43 -21.76 12.70 12.38
N ALA A 44 -21.83 12.29 13.66
CA ALA A 44 -22.42 13.11 14.71
C ALA A 44 -21.62 14.39 15.02
N VAL A 45 -20.34 14.42 14.66
CA VAL A 45 -19.46 15.60 14.78
C VAL A 45 -19.17 16.27 13.43
N GLY A 46 -19.78 15.77 12.34
CA GLY A 46 -19.67 16.36 11.01
C GLY A 46 -18.32 16.15 10.32
N VAL A 47 -17.51 15.15 10.72
CA VAL A 47 -16.25 14.83 10.04
C VAL A 47 -16.55 14.13 8.71
N GLU A 48 -15.99 14.65 7.62
CA GLU A 48 -16.19 14.08 6.29
C GLU A 48 -15.38 12.79 6.08
N LEU A 49 -16.03 11.80 5.48
CA LEU A 49 -15.43 10.55 5.03
C LEU A 49 -15.44 10.44 3.50
N ASP A 50 -14.48 9.71 2.95
CA ASP A 50 -14.48 9.36 1.53
C ASP A 50 -15.43 8.19 1.20
N LYS A 51 -15.43 7.76 -0.06
CA LYS A 51 -16.33 6.68 -0.55
C LYS A 51 -16.09 5.32 0.10
N ILE A 52 -14.90 5.06 0.65
CA ILE A 52 -14.56 3.79 1.31
C ILE A 52 -14.59 3.90 2.85
N GLY A 53 -14.93 5.08 3.38
CA GLY A 53 -15.01 5.37 4.80
C GLY A 53 -13.72 5.87 5.43
N ALA A 54 -12.73 6.31 4.64
CA ALA A 54 -11.52 6.94 5.16
C ALA A 54 -11.80 8.38 5.59
N VAL A 55 -11.12 8.86 6.64
CA VAL A 55 -11.24 10.25 7.07
C VAL A 55 -10.59 11.16 6.04
N LYS A 56 -11.36 12.11 5.49
CA LYS A 56 -10.82 13.10 4.56
C LYS A 56 -9.97 14.10 5.34
N VAL A 57 -8.75 14.28 4.89
CA VAL A 57 -7.80 15.21 5.48
C VAL A 57 -7.10 16.03 4.40
N ASP A 58 -6.62 17.20 4.79
CA ASP A 58 -5.73 18.02 3.96
C ASP A 58 -4.26 17.52 4.01
N GLU A 59 -3.37 18.29 3.40
CA GLU A 59 -1.92 18.04 3.36
C GLU A 59 -1.22 18.12 4.73
N TYR A 60 -1.87 18.70 5.73
CA TYR A 60 -1.43 18.80 7.13
C TYR A 60 -2.09 17.73 8.02
N SER A 61 -2.87 16.82 7.44
CA SER A 61 -3.61 15.76 8.15
C SER A 61 -4.78 16.29 9.01
N GLN A 62 -5.24 17.52 8.73
CA GLN A 62 -6.38 18.13 9.39
C GLN A 62 -7.68 17.76 8.67
N THR A 63 -8.74 17.47 9.43
CA THR A 63 -10.06 17.21 8.85
C THR A 63 -10.77 18.52 8.48
N ASN A 64 -11.99 18.43 7.95
CA ASN A 64 -12.86 19.59 7.78
C ASN A 64 -13.25 20.30 9.10
N ILE A 65 -13.06 19.63 10.25
CA ILE A 65 -13.26 20.21 11.58
C ILE A 65 -11.91 20.65 12.14
N PRO A 66 -11.67 21.96 12.38
CA PRO A 66 -10.35 22.45 12.74
C PRO A 66 -9.74 21.86 14.01
N SER A 67 -10.54 21.29 14.91
CA SER A 67 -10.08 20.67 16.16
C SER A 67 -9.88 19.15 16.04
N ILE A 68 -10.05 18.56 14.85
CA ILE A 68 -9.96 17.11 14.63
C ILE A 68 -8.95 16.83 13.52
N TRP A 69 -8.05 15.90 13.79
CA TRP A 69 -7.02 15.40 12.87
C TRP A 69 -7.12 13.88 12.75
N ALA A 70 -6.62 13.35 11.64
CA ALA A 70 -6.50 11.92 11.42
C ALA A 70 -5.19 11.61 10.69
N ILE A 71 -4.55 10.49 11.04
CA ILE A 71 -3.26 10.04 10.50
C ILE A 71 -3.28 8.54 10.22
N GLY A 72 -2.34 8.06 9.42
CA GLY A 72 -2.12 6.65 9.10
C GLY A 72 -3.28 6.01 8.34
N ASP A 73 -3.50 4.72 8.58
CA ASP A 73 -4.49 3.90 7.86
C ASP A 73 -5.92 4.45 7.91
N ALA A 74 -6.26 5.32 8.87
CA ALA A 74 -7.58 5.93 8.96
C ALA A 74 -7.87 6.91 7.81
N THR A 75 -6.84 7.52 7.22
CA THR A 75 -6.96 8.47 6.11
C THR A 75 -6.84 7.81 4.74
N ASN A 76 -6.44 6.53 4.71
CA ASN A 76 -6.17 5.75 3.50
C ASN A 76 -5.30 6.48 2.46
N ARG A 77 -4.27 7.21 2.94
CA ARG A 77 -3.22 7.75 2.07
C ARG A 77 -2.19 6.66 1.80
N MET A 78 -1.08 6.66 2.55
CA MET A 78 -0.07 5.62 2.47
C MET A 78 -0.10 4.79 3.75
N ASN A 79 -0.58 3.55 3.64
CA ASN A 79 -0.79 2.65 4.78
C ASN A 79 0.52 1.96 5.19
N LEU A 80 1.48 2.76 5.64
CA LEU A 80 2.80 2.33 6.12
C LEU A 80 3.05 2.87 7.53
N THR A 81 3.49 2.01 8.44
CA THR A 81 3.87 2.38 9.81
C THR A 81 4.82 3.59 9.88
N PRO A 82 5.93 3.68 9.11
CA PRO A 82 6.80 4.86 9.16
C PRO A 82 6.10 6.15 8.71
N VAL A 83 5.10 6.06 7.83
CA VAL A 83 4.31 7.23 7.41
C VAL A 83 3.42 7.70 8.56
N ALA A 84 2.67 6.79 9.18
CA ALA A 84 1.82 7.12 10.32
C ALA A 84 2.62 7.67 11.52
N LEU A 85 3.80 7.09 11.80
CA LEU A 85 4.71 7.58 12.85
C LEU A 85 5.18 9.01 12.56
N MET A 86 5.54 9.26 11.31
CA MET A 86 6.00 10.56 10.87
C MET A 86 4.88 11.61 10.93
N GLU A 87 3.68 11.30 10.42
CA GLU A 87 2.50 12.16 10.51
C GLU A 87 2.14 12.50 11.97
N GLY A 88 2.14 11.49 12.86
CA GLY A 88 1.89 11.69 14.29
C GLY A 88 2.97 12.50 14.99
N GLY A 89 4.23 12.29 14.64
CA GLY A 89 5.36 13.07 15.14
C GLY A 89 5.26 14.55 14.75
N TYR A 90 4.80 14.85 13.53
CA TYR A 90 4.57 16.22 13.09
C TYR A 90 3.37 16.86 13.78
N PHE A 91 2.25 16.14 13.90
CA PHE A 91 1.09 16.62 14.66
C PHE A 91 1.47 17.01 16.10
N ALA A 92 2.28 16.20 16.78
CA ALA A 92 2.66 16.45 18.17
C ALA A 92 3.62 17.64 18.35
N ASN A 93 4.57 17.84 17.41
CA ASN A 93 5.64 18.82 17.58
C ASN A 93 5.41 20.15 16.84
N PHE A 94 4.62 20.13 15.76
CA PHE A 94 4.52 21.25 14.81
C PHE A 94 3.14 21.33 14.18
N VAL A 95 2.12 21.64 15.00
CA VAL A 95 0.79 21.99 14.48
C VAL A 95 0.96 23.16 13.49
N ASN A 96 0.84 22.88 12.18
CA ASN A 96 0.90 23.81 11.04
C ASN A 96 2.23 24.07 10.30
N LEU A 97 3.30 23.27 10.45
CA LEU A 97 4.55 23.51 9.69
C LEU A 97 4.98 22.40 8.72
N TRP A 98 4.17 21.35 8.54
CA TRP A 98 4.58 20.21 7.71
C TRP A 98 3.58 19.81 6.64
N ARG A 99 4.09 19.60 5.43
CA ARG A 99 3.34 19.17 4.24
C ARG A 99 3.71 17.73 3.91
N CYS A 100 2.72 16.89 3.62
CA CYS A 100 2.95 15.52 3.17
C CYS A 100 3.90 15.46 1.97
N TYR A 101 5.00 14.71 2.11
CA TYR A 101 5.95 14.42 1.03
C TYR A 101 5.47 13.21 0.22
N ASN A 102 5.59 13.29 -1.10
CA ASN A 102 5.15 12.24 -2.03
C ASN A 102 6.19 11.14 -2.29
N LEU A 103 7.32 11.13 -1.56
CA LEU A 103 8.40 10.16 -1.78
C LEU A 103 8.50 9.20 -0.59
N TYR A 104 7.96 7.99 -0.78
CA TYR A 104 7.99 6.93 0.20
C TYR A 104 8.84 5.76 -0.30
N LEU A 105 9.63 5.17 0.60
CA LEU A 105 10.25 3.87 0.39
C LEU A 105 9.27 2.78 0.83
N VAL A 106 8.96 1.86 -0.09
CA VAL A 106 8.16 0.67 0.18
C VAL A 106 9.08 -0.55 0.12
N LEU A 107 9.02 -1.39 1.14
CA LEU A 107 9.73 -2.68 1.20
C LEU A 107 8.71 -3.81 1.31
N LEU A 108 8.69 -4.67 0.30
CA LEU A 108 7.89 -5.89 0.26
C LEU A 108 8.75 -7.07 0.69
N HIS A 109 8.34 -7.74 1.76
CA HIS A 109 9.04 -8.89 2.32
C HIS A 109 8.49 -10.20 1.74
N SER A 110 8.75 -10.44 0.45
CA SER A 110 8.51 -11.74 -0.17
C SER A 110 9.76 -12.62 -0.08
N ILE A 111 9.70 -13.86 -0.55
CA ILE A 111 10.88 -14.73 -0.70
C ILE A 111 12.01 -13.98 -1.45
N LEU A 112 11.63 -13.14 -2.42
CA LEU A 112 12.49 -12.14 -3.02
C LEU A 112 12.06 -10.75 -2.53
N PRO A 113 12.85 -10.09 -1.66
CA PRO A 113 12.49 -8.77 -1.19
C PRO A 113 12.50 -7.78 -2.36
N LEU A 114 11.47 -6.93 -2.43
CA LEU A 114 11.35 -5.87 -3.42
C LEU A 114 11.32 -4.53 -2.71
N SER A 115 12.16 -3.60 -3.15
CA SER A 115 12.18 -2.22 -2.67
C SER A 115 11.83 -1.27 -3.80
N VAL A 116 10.91 -0.34 -3.56
CA VAL A 116 10.50 0.67 -4.55
C VAL A 116 10.48 2.03 -3.86
N VAL A 117 10.98 3.05 -4.56
CA VAL A 117 10.91 4.46 -4.16
C VAL A 117 10.44 5.28 -5.34
N GLY A 118 9.45 6.15 -5.11
CA GLY A 118 8.98 7.09 -6.13
C GLY A 118 8.04 6.48 -7.17
N LEU A 119 8.13 7.00 -8.39
CA LEU A 119 7.19 6.73 -9.47
C LEU A 119 7.52 5.42 -10.20
N SER A 120 6.50 4.76 -10.75
CA SER A 120 6.71 3.76 -11.79
C SER A 120 7.18 4.42 -13.10
N GLU A 121 7.76 3.63 -14.01
CA GLU A 121 8.14 4.10 -15.35
C GLU A 121 6.96 4.71 -16.12
N GLU A 122 5.78 4.07 -16.05
CA GLU A 122 4.54 4.56 -16.66
C GLU A 122 4.13 5.92 -16.08
N GLN A 123 4.11 6.06 -14.75
CA GLN A 123 3.79 7.31 -14.07
C GLN A 123 4.80 8.42 -14.38
N ALA A 124 6.09 8.08 -14.46
CA ALA A 124 7.14 9.03 -14.81
C ALA A 124 6.98 9.50 -16.26
N THR A 125 6.63 8.60 -17.17
CA THR A 125 6.42 8.90 -18.60
C THR A 125 5.25 9.84 -18.81
N GLU A 126 4.14 9.60 -18.10
CA GLU A 126 2.98 10.50 -18.10
C GLU A 126 3.32 11.90 -17.55
N GLN A 127 4.05 11.97 -16.43
CA GLN A 127 4.38 13.26 -15.80
C GLN A 127 5.44 14.06 -16.56
N ALA A 128 6.38 13.38 -17.23
CA ALA A 128 7.48 14.01 -17.95
C ALA A 128 7.22 14.18 -19.45
N ASN A 129 5.98 13.96 -19.93
CA ASN A 129 5.62 14.01 -21.35
C ASN A 129 6.57 13.17 -22.25
N GLY A 130 7.01 12.00 -21.76
CA GLY A 130 7.90 11.11 -22.49
C GLY A 130 9.41 11.40 -22.37
N ASP A 131 9.82 12.44 -21.65
CA ASP A 131 11.24 12.74 -21.39
C ASP A 131 11.76 11.97 -20.16
N VAL A 132 11.90 10.66 -20.29
CA VAL A 132 12.36 9.77 -19.20
C VAL A 132 13.57 8.97 -19.65
N LEU A 133 14.62 8.98 -18.81
CA LEU A 133 15.69 7.99 -18.92
C LEU A 133 15.43 6.83 -17.97
N VAL A 134 15.49 5.63 -18.53
CA VAL A 134 15.33 4.37 -17.80
C VAL A 134 16.65 3.63 -17.80
N PHE A 135 17.18 3.36 -16.61
CA PHE A 135 18.35 2.51 -16.43
C PHE A 135 17.90 1.20 -15.80
N THR A 136 18.31 0.08 -16.39
CA THR A 136 18.05 -1.27 -15.87
C THR A 136 19.34 -2.04 -15.71
N SER A 137 19.52 -2.72 -14.58
CA SER A 137 20.60 -3.68 -14.37
C SER A 137 20.02 -4.97 -13.82
N THR A 138 20.53 -6.09 -14.32
CA THR A 138 20.12 -7.43 -13.93
C THR A 138 21.37 -8.27 -13.69
N PHE A 139 21.50 -8.82 -12.49
CA PHE A 139 22.64 -9.65 -12.10
C PHE A 139 22.25 -10.72 -11.09
N ASN A 140 23.02 -11.81 -11.05
CA ASN A 140 22.90 -12.83 -10.01
C ASN A 140 23.77 -12.41 -8.80
N PRO A 141 23.20 -12.22 -7.60
CA PRO A 141 23.99 -11.86 -6.42
C PRO A 141 25.12 -12.85 -6.15
N MET A 142 26.30 -12.35 -5.73
CA MET A 142 27.47 -13.20 -5.51
C MET A 142 27.23 -14.32 -4.49
N LYS A 143 26.36 -14.08 -3.48
CA LYS A 143 25.97 -15.12 -2.51
C LYS A 143 25.34 -16.35 -3.20
N ASN A 144 24.72 -16.15 -4.36
CA ASN A 144 24.01 -17.19 -5.08
C ASN A 144 24.95 -18.03 -5.98
N THR A 145 26.18 -17.57 -6.24
CA THR A 145 27.15 -18.22 -7.14
C THR A 145 27.45 -19.68 -6.76
N ILE A 146 27.44 -20.02 -5.47
CA ILE A 146 27.71 -21.37 -4.98
C ILE A 146 26.41 -22.16 -4.76
N SER A 147 25.33 -21.47 -4.43
CA SER A 147 24.04 -22.10 -4.05
C SER A 147 23.29 -22.73 -5.23
N GLY A 148 23.66 -22.43 -6.48
CA GLY A 148 22.91 -22.83 -7.68
C GLY A 148 21.59 -22.08 -7.87
N TYR A 149 21.23 -21.18 -6.96
CA TYR A 149 20.04 -20.34 -7.02
C TYR A 149 20.24 -19.22 -8.06
N VAL A 150 19.23 -18.94 -8.87
CA VAL A 150 19.25 -17.85 -9.86
C VAL A 150 18.21 -16.83 -9.42
N ASP A 151 18.68 -15.68 -8.95
CA ASP A 151 17.83 -14.52 -8.65
C ASP A 151 18.16 -13.36 -9.56
N TRP A 152 17.14 -12.55 -9.84
CA TRP A 152 17.25 -11.35 -10.64
C TRP A 152 16.94 -10.14 -9.77
N THR A 153 17.90 -9.22 -9.66
CA THR A 153 17.64 -7.89 -9.08
C THR A 153 17.46 -6.91 -10.22
N ILE A 154 16.35 -6.16 -10.24
CA ILE A 154 16.11 -5.07 -11.19
C ILE A 154 16.22 -3.75 -10.43
N ILE A 155 17.07 -2.84 -10.92
CA ILE A 155 17.16 -1.46 -10.42
C ILE A 155 16.61 -0.57 -11.53
N VAL A 156 15.56 0.21 -11.24
CA VAL A 156 15.00 1.22 -12.15
C VAL A 156 15.29 2.59 -11.57
N CYS A 157 16.07 3.40 -12.27
CA CYS A 157 16.28 4.82 -11.93
C CYS A 157 15.62 5.68 -13.01
N ALA A 158 14.77 6.63 -12.60
CA ALA A 158 14.17 7.63 -13.47
C ALA A 158 14.32 9.04 -12.90
N ARG A 159 15.00 9.91 -13.66
CA ARG A 159 14.75 11.37 -13.76
C ARG A 159 15.58 12.01 -14.89
N ILE A 160 14.95 12.82 -15.75
CA ILE A 160 15.55 14.05 -16.28
C ILE A 160 14.61 15.22 -15.95
N ASN A 161 15.25 16.30 -15.46
CA ASN A 161 14.75 17.60 -14.95
C ASN A 161 13.96 17.62 -13.63
#